data_AF-R8Q9Z3-F1
#
_entry.id   AF-R8Q9Z3-F1
#
_cell.length_a   1.000
_cell.length_b   1.000
_cell.length_c   1.000
_cell.angle_alpha   90.00
_cell.angle_beta   90.00
_cell.angle_gamma   90.00
#
_symmetry.space_group_name_H-M   'P 1'
#
loop_
_entity.id
_entity.type
_entity.pdbx_description
1 polymer ?
#
loop_
_entity_poly.entity_id
_entity_poly.type
_entity_poly.pdbx_seq_one_letter_code
_entity_poly.pdbx_strand_id
1 'polypeptide(L)'
;MIHEKLVRNELTIEESIKCTTRLLINIGLYWEDEYYDLYNVDDSYELAKNGVHFDLVDVVNVYIEMSEVYSKYFCEFENLYFKVMGNEWD
;
A
#
# COMPACT_ATOMS: atom_id res chain seq x y z
N MET A 1 -5.73 2.33 -10.18
CA MET A 1 -5.58 2.18 -8.71
C MET A 1 -4.23 1.53 -8.40
N ILE A 2 -3.69 1.74 -7.20
CA ILE A 2 -2.34 1.28 -6.78
C ILE A 2 -2.08 -0.21 -7.06
N HIS A 3 -3.02 -1.11 -6.72
CA HIS A 3 -2.82 -2.55 -6.97
C HIS A 3 -2.72 -2.88 -8.48
N GLU A 4 -3.50 -2.19 -9.33
CA GLU A 4 -3.46 -2.41 -10.79
C GLU A 4 -2.12 -1.96 -11.37
N LYS A 5 -1.56 -0.87 -10.83
CA LYS A 5 -0.23 -0.38 -11.19
C LYS A 5 0.87 -1.34 -10.73
N LEU A 6 0.72 -1.95 -9.55
CA LEU A 6 1.64 -2.97 -9.06
C LEU A 6 1.63 -4.22 -9.95
N VAL A 7 0.43 -4.73 -10.29
CA VAL A 7 0.28 -5.89 -11.20
C VAL A 7 0.85 -5.61 -12.60
N ARG A 8 0.77 -4.36 -13.06
CA ARG A 8 1.34 -3.92 -14.34
C ARG A 8 2.83 -3.57 -14.29
N ASN A 9 3.49 -3.71 -13.12
CA ASN A 9 4.86 -3.29 -12.88
C ASN A 9 5.11 -1.79 -13.15
N GLU A 10 4.09 -0.96 -13.02
CA GLU A 10 4.18 0.51 -13.12
C GLU A 10 4.59 1.15 -11.78
N LEU A 11 4.52 0.38 -10.69
CA LEU A 11 5.02 0.72 -9.36
C LEU A 11 5.80 -0.47 -8.79
N THR A 12 6.84 -0.19 -8.01
CA THR A 12 7.46 -1.20 -7.15
C THR A 12 6.59 -1.47 -5.93
N ILE A 13 6.75 -2.65 -5.33
CA ILE A 13 6.10 -3.01 -4.07
C ILE A 13 6.43 -2.01 -2.95
N GLU A 14 7.68 -1.52 -2.90
CA GLU A 14 8.12 -0.52 -1.92
C GLU A 14 7.42 0.83 -2.09
N GLU A 15 7.28 1.31 -3.33
CA GLU A 15 6.53 2.52 -3.64
C GLU A 15 5.05 2.38 -3.31
N SER A 16 4.50 1.19 -3.57
CA SER A 16 3.11 0.85 -3.26
C SER A 16 2.86 0.83 -1.77
N ILE A 17 3.68 0.11 -0.99
CA ILE A 17 3.63 0.03 0.48
C ILE A 17 3.74 1.44 1.07
N LYS A 18 4.70 2.25 0.60
CA LYS A 18 4.86 3.63 1.06
C LYS A 18 3.63 4.50 0.79
N CYS A 19 3.00 4.37 -0.38
CA CYS A 19 1.76 5.09 -0.70
C CYS A 19 0.60 4.63 0.20
N THR A 20 0.47 3.33 0.43
CA THR A 20 -0.57 2.75 1.31
C THR A 20 -0.37 3.14 2.77
N THR A 21 0.84 3.11 3.29
CA THR A 21 1.12 3.56 4.67
C THR A 21 0.81 5.05 4.85
N ARG A 22 1.15 5.88 3.86
CA ARG A 22 0.81 7.32 3.87
C ARG A 22 -0.69 7.56 3.79
N LEU A 23 -1.41 6.77 3.02
CA LEU A 23 -2.88 6.74 3.00
C LEU A 23 -3.41 6.50 4.42
N LEU A 24 -3.04 5.37 5.02
CA LEU A 24 -3.54 4.93 6.33
C LEU A 24 -3.41 6.02 7.41
N ILE A 25 -2.26 6.67 7.49
CA ILE A 25 -1.99 7.72 8.48
C ILE A 25 -2.86 8.96 8.26
N ASN A 26 -3.03 9.39 7.00
CA ASN A 26 -3.65 10.70 6.71
C ASN A 26 -5.18 10.68 6.75
N ILE A 27 -5.83 9.57 6.42
CA ILE A 27 -7.30 9.48 6.44
C ILE A 27 -7.86 8.86 7.73
N GLY A 28 -7.02 8.61 8.73
CA GLY A 28 -7.47 8.11 10.03
C GLY A 28 -8.01 6.68 10.01
N LEU A 29 -7.84 5.95 8.91
CA LEU A 29 -8.32 4.58 8.72
C LEU A 29 -7.54 3.54 9.54
N TYR A 30 -6.50 3.94 10.28
CA TYR A 30 -5.76 3.05 11.16
C TYR A 30 -6.60 2.43 12.30
N TRP A 31 -7.84 2.90 12.50
CA TRP A 31 -8.79 2.37 13.49
C TRP A 31 -9.78 1.34 12.93
N GLU A 32 -9.86 1.13 11.61
CA GLU A 32 -10.81 0.19 11.02
C GLU A 32 -10.26 -1.26 11.13
N ASP A 33 -11.06 -2.17 11.70
CA ASP A 33 -10.64 -3.49 12.22
C ASP A 33 -9.87 -4.39 11.23
N GLU A 34 -10.09 -4.24 9.93
CA GLU A 34 -9.46 -5.09 8.90
C GLU A 34 -8.12 -4.51 8.39
N TYR A 35 -7.82 -3.24 8.68
CA TYR A 35 -6.68 -2.51 8.09
C TYR A 35 -5.34 -2.70 8.79
N TYR A 36 -5.37 -3.23 10.00
CA TYR A 36 -4.16 -3.63 10.73
C TYR A 36 -3.33 -4.63 9.93
N ASP A 37 -4.01 -5.51 9.18
CA ASP A 37 -3.37 -6.52 8.36
C ASP A 37 -2.54 -5.91 7.23
N LEU A 38 -3.02 -4.85 6.54
CA LEU A 38 -2.28 -4.17 5.48
C LEU A 38 -1.02 -3.45 6.01
N TYR A 39 -1.10 -2.89 7.21
CA TYR A 39 0.04 -2.24 7.87
C TYR A 39 1.12 -3.27 8.28
N ASN A 40 0.72 -4.46 8.73
CA ASN A 40 1.64 -5.54 9.08
C ASN A 40 2.35 -6.17 7.89
N VAL A 41 1.85 -5.94 6.66
CA VAL A 41 2.52 -6.43 5.45
C VAL A 41 3.86 -5.73 5.22
N ASP A 42 4.03 -4.48 5.66
CA ASP A 42 5.32 -3.76 5.55
C ASP A 42 6.42 -4.48 6.36
N ASP A 43 6.15 -4.76 7.63
CA ASP A 43 7.05 -5.52 8.50
C ASP A 43 7.32 -6.93 7.96
N SER A 44 6.27 -7.60 7.46
CA SER A 44 6.39 -8.94 6.87
C SER A 44 7.24 -8.92 5.59
N TYR A 45 7.11 -7.88 4.77
CA TYR A 45 7.88 -7.69 3.54
C TYR A 45 9.35 -7.45 3.86
N GLU A 46 9.68 -6.60 4.83
CA GLU A 46 11.07 -6.38 5.24
C GLU A 46 11.70 -7.64 5.82
N LEU A 47 10.96 -8.43 6.61
CA LEU A 47 11.46 -9.72 7.11
C LEU A 47 11.71 -10.72 5.97
N ALA A 48 10.81 -10.79 4.98
CA ALA A 48 10.93 -11.71 3.85
C ALA A 48 12.07 -11.30 2.89
N LYS A 49 12.18 -10.01 2.58
CA LYS A 49 13.23 -9.43 1.73
C LYS A 49 14.63 -9.69 2.29
N ASN A 50 14.76 -9.64 3.63
CA ASN A 50 16.02 -9.91 4.31
C ASN A 50 16.26 -11.42 4.56
N GLY A 51 15.37 -12.30 4.12
CA GLY A 51 15.48 -13.75 4.29
C GLY A 51 15.36 -14.21 5.74
N VAL A 52 14.74 -13.40 6.59
CA VAL A 52 14.61 -13.66 8.03
C VAL A 52 13.37 -14.51 8.32
N HIS A 53 12.21 -14.15 7.74
CA HIS A 53 10.95 -14.85 7.94
C HIS A 53 9.98 -14.63 6.78
N PHE A 54 9.08 -15.58 6.54
CA PHE A 54 8.13 -15.65 5.41
C PHE A 54 8.80 -15.83 4.03
N ASP A 55 7.98 -16.25 3.06
CA ASP A 55 8.35 -16.26 1.65
C ASP A 55 7.99 -14.92 1.00
N LEU A 56 8.91 -14.36 0.22
CA LEU A 56 8.73 -13.04 -0.39
C LEU A 56 7.57 -13.01 -1.39
N VAL A 57 7.39 -14.08 -2.16
CA VAL A 57 6.31 -14.17 -3.15
C VAL A 57 4.96 -14.24 -2.45
N ASP A 58 4.86 -15.04 -1.39
CA ASP A 58 3.63 -15.15 -0.60
C ASP A 58 3.26 -13.80 0.05
N VAL A 59 4.23 -13.09 0.63
CA VAL A 59 3.99 -11.76 1.23
C VAL A 59 3.53 -10.74 0.19
N VAL A 60 4.13 -10.74 -1.01
CA VAL A 60 3.71 -9.86 -2.11
C VAL A 60 2.30 -10.21 -2.60
N ASN A 61 1.94 -11.49 -2.66
CA ASN A 61 0.60 -11.90 -3.06
C ASN A 61 -0.45 -11.46 -2.04
N VAL A 62 -0.19 -11.65 -0.74
CA VAL A 62 -1.06 -11.16 0.34
C VAL A 62 -1.22 -9.65 0.25
N TYR A 63 -0.13 -8.91 0.03
CA TYR A 63 -0.20 -7.46 -0.17
C TYR A 63 -1.15 -7.06 -1.30
N ILE A 64 -1.08 -7.74 -2.45
CA ILE A 64 -1.92 -7.47 -3.62
C ILE A 64 -3.39 -7.71 -3.28
N GLU A 65 -3.70 -8.87 -2.69
CA GLU A 65 -5.07 -9.24 -2.31
C GLU A 65 -5.67 -8.23 -1.35
N MET A 66 -4.92 -7.83 -0.32
CA MET A 66 -5.38 -6.82 0.63
C MET A 66 -5.55 -5.45 -0.03
N SER A 67 -4.63 -5.05 -0.90
CA SER A 67 -4.71 -3.79 -1.64
C SER A 67 -5.92 -3.74 -2.59
N GLU A 68 -6.38 -4.89 -3.10
CA GLU A 68 -7.61 -5.00 -3.88
C GLU A 68 -8.85 -4.77 -3.00
N VAL A 69 -8.94 -5.42 -1.85
CA VAL A 69 -10.05 -5.24 -0.88
C VAL A 69 -10.21 -3.78 -0.48
N TYR A 70 -9.08 -3.11 -0.25
CA TYR A 70 -9.07 -1.71 0.18
C TYR A 70 -9.18 -0.71 -0.96
N SER A 71 -9.10 -1.14 -2.21
CA SER A 71 -9.09 -0.27 -3.40
C SER A 71 -10.22 0.77 -3.44
N LYS A 72 -11.39 0.45 -2.86
CA LYS A 72 -12.53 1.37 -2.70
C LYS A 72 -12.21 2.66 -1.93
N TYR A 73 -11.18 2.66 -1.08
CA TYR A 73 -10.73 3.81 -0.31
C TYR A 73 -9.55 4.55 -0.97
N PHE A 74 -8.95 3.98 -2.02
CA PHE A 74 -7.80 4.57 -2.68
C PHE A 74 -8.18 5.71 -3.62
N CYS A 75 -9.36 5.71 -4.25
CA CYS A 75 -9.71 6.74 -5.23
C CYS A 75 -9.64 8.17 -4.67
N GLU A 76 -10.20 8.42 -3.49
CA GLU A 76 -10.21 9.76 -2.89
C GLU A 76 -8.82 10.21 -2.44
N PHE A 77 -7.98 9.27 -2.01
CA PHE A 77 -6.63 9.59 -1.56
C PHE A 77 -5.58 9.56 -2.67
N GLU A 78 -5.68 8.71 -3.69
CA GLU A 78 -4.87 8.86 -4.90
C GLU A 78 -5.10 10.26 -5.45
N ASN A 79 -6.36 10.73 -5.52
CA ASN A 79 -6.66 12.11 -5.87
C ASN A 79 -6.02 13.13 -4.90
N LEU A 80 -6.11 12.92 -3.59
CA LEU A 80 -5.49 13.81 -2.59
C LEU A 80 -3.96 13.82 -2.67
N TYR A 81 -3.34 12.65 -2.79
CA TYR A 81 -1.89 12.44 -2.85
C TYR A 81 -1.34 12.96 -4.17
N PHE A 82 -1.97 12.68 -5.32
CA PHE A 82 -1.58 13.29 -6.59
C PHE A 82 -1.80 14.80 -6.60
N LYS A 83 -2.82 15.33 -5.90
CA LYS A 83 -2.98 16.77 -5.69
C LYS A 83 -1.89 17.38 -4.82
N VAL A 84 -1.47 16.69 -3.74
CA VAL A 84 -0.45 17.18 -2.81
C VAL A 84 0.98 16.98 -3.34
N MET A 85 1.23 15.91 -4.10
CA MET A 85 2.54 15.54 -4.64
C MET A 85 2.73 15.97 -6.09
N GLY A 86 1.66 16.35 -6.79
CA GLY A 86 1.68 16.84 -8.16
C GLY A 86 1.20 18.30 -8.24
N ASN A 87 2.15 19.23 -8.29
CA ASN A 87 2.08 20.43 -9.13
C ASN A 87 0.82 21.34 -9.06
N GLU A 88 0.29 21.67 -7.89
CA GLU A 88 -0.35 22.98 -7.65
C GLU A 88 0.06 23.49 -6.25
N TRP A 89 1.34 23.81 -6.11
CA TRP A 89 1.81 24.86 -5.20
C TRP A 89 2.31 26.03 -6.05
N ASP A 90 1.45 26.44 -7.01
CA ASP A 90 1.17 27.78 -7.55
C ASP A 90 0.25 27.66 -8.77
#